data_AF-A0A7Y0ACS6-F1
#
_entry.id   AF-A0A7Y0ACS6-F1
#
_cell.length_a   1.000
_cell.length_b   1.000
_cell.length_c   1.000
_cell.angle_alpha   90.00
_cell.angle_beta   90.00
_cell.angle_gamma   90.00
#
_symmetry.space_group_name_H-M   'P 1'
#
loop_
_entity.id
_entity.type
_entity.pdbx_description
1 polymer ?
#
loop_
_entity_poly.entity_id
_entity_poly.type
_entity_poly.pdbx_seq_one_letter_code
_entity_poly.pdbx_strand_id
1 'polypeptide(L)' 'MHLYEREGKVAGTYQVNGYPSYYLIGRDGRFVQLWTSRPSDGEQTVAAIEAALKR' A
#
# COMPACT_ATOMS: atom_id res chain seq x y z
N MET A 1 -9.89 26.42 13.37
CA MET A 1 -9.48 25.54 12.26
C MET A 1 -8.88 24.29 12.88
N HIS A 2 -9.58 23.16 12.88
CA HIS A 2 -9.02 21.89 13.37
C HIS A 2 -8.42 21.16 12.17
N LEU A 3 -7.10 20.91 12.21
CA LEU A 3 -6.34 20.19 11.17
C LEU A 3 -6.47 18.65 11.29
N TYR A 4 -7.32 18.17 12.20
CA TYR A 4 -7.53 16.75 12.45
C TYR A 4 -8.88 16.31 11.89
N GLU A 5 -8.84 15.38 10.94
CA GLU A 5 -10.02 14.76 10.35
C GLU A 5 -10.27 13.40 11.00
N ARG A 6 -11.42 13.24 11.65
CA ARG A 6 -11.71 12.13 12.56
C ARG A 6 -12.20 10.87 11.85
N GLU A 7 -12.82 11.00 10.67
CA GLU A 7 -13.52 9.91 9.98
C GLU A 7 -12.68 9.26 8.86
N GLY A 8 -11.47 9.73 8.61
CA GLY A 8 -10.58 9.23 7.56
C GLY A 8 -11.05 9.53 6.12
N LYS A 9 -12.11 10.33 5.94
CA LYS A 9 -12.69 10.64 4.62
C LYS A 9 -11.72 11.39 3.72
N VAL A 10 -10.94 12.31 4.29
CA VAL A 10 -9.94 13.07 3.52
C VAL A 10 -8.76 12.15 3.19
N ALA A 11 -8.30 11.35 4.14
CA ALA A 11 -7.23 10.38 3.91
C ALA A 11 -7.58 9.37 2.80
N GLY A 12 -8.81 8.84 2.79
CA GLY A 12 -9.30 7.95 1.74
C GLY A 12 -9.28 8.57 0.33
N THR A 13 -9.53 9.88 0.20
CA THR A 13 -9.46 10.61 -1.08
C THR A 13 -8.04 10.58 -1.68
N TYR A 14 -7.02 10.54 -0.83
CA TYR A 14 -5.62 10.42 -1.22
C TYR A 14 -5.12 8.97 -1.19
N GLN A 15 -6.02 7.99 -1.12
CA GLN A 15 -5.67 6.58 -0.95
C GLN A 15 -4.77 6.41 0.28
N VAL A 16 -5.22 6.86 1.43
CA VAL A 16 -4.56 6.61 2.71
C VAL A 16 -5.59 5.96 3.64
N ASN A 17 -5.50 4.64 3.82
CA ASN A 17 -6.35 3.84 4.70
C ASN A 17 -5.64 3.49 6.02
N GLY A 18 -4.38 3.90 6.20
CA GLY A 18 -3.62 3.67 7.42
C GLY A 18 -2.21 4.23 7.30
N TYR A 19 -1.60 4.61 8.41
CA TYR A 19 -0.22 5.11 8.43
C TYR A 19 0.68 4.08 9.12
N PRO A 20 1.74 3.59 8.46
CA PRO A 20 2.08 3.76 7.04
C PRO A 20 1.16 2.97 6.08
N SER A 21 1.02 3.45 4.84
CA SER A 21 0.31 2.77 3.74
C SER A 21 1.32 2.08 2.82
N TYR A 22 1.07 0.84 2.41
CA TYR A 22 1.96 0.10 1.50
C TYR A 22 1.24 -0.36 0.24
N TYR A 23 1.96 -0.25 -0.88
CA TYR A 23 1.48 -0.61 -2.22
C TYR A 23 2.50 -1.50 -2.92
N LEU A 24 2.02 -2.48 -3.66
CA LEU A 24 2.84 -3.26 -4.58
C LEU A 24 2.55 -2.82 -6.01
N ILE A 25 3.56 -2.27 -6.68
CA ILE A 25 3.48 -1.74 -8.04
C ILE A 25 4.32 -2.65 -8.94
N GLY A 26 3.75 -3.07 -10.07
CA GLY A 26 4.41 -3.90 -11.06
C GLY A 26 5.41 -3.11 -11.90
N ARG A 27 6.24 -3.84 -12.67
CA ARG A 27 7.23 -3.22 -13.59
C ARG A 27 6.59 -2.33 -14.65
N ASP A 28 5.32 -2.58 -14.96
CA ASP A 28 4.53 -1.79 -15.91
C ASP A 28 3.92 -0.53 -15.28
N GLY A 29 4.24 -0.23 -14.02
CA GLY A 29 3.73 0.93 -13.28
C GLY A 29 2.29 0.76 -12.80
N ARG A 30 1.67 -0.42 -12.95
CA ARG A 30 0.30 -0.67 -12.49
C ARG A 30 0.29 -1.28 -11.08
N PHE A 31 -0.80 -1.04 -10.35
CA PHE A 31 -1.01 -1.67 -9.05
C PHE A 31 -1.18 -3.18 -9.21
N VAL A 32 -0.33 -3.93 -8.51
CA VAL A 32 -0.49 -5.38 -8.34
C VAL A 32 -1.35 -5.65 -7.12
N GLN A 33 -1.11 -4.92 -6.03
CA GLN A 33 -1.86 -5.03 -4.78
C GLN A 33 -1.92 -3.69 -4.05
N LEU A 34 -3.13 -3.29 -3.68
CA LEU A 34 -3.36 -2.18 -2.76
C LEU A 34 -3.31 -2.71 -1.33
N TRP A 35 -2.73 -1.95 -0.39
CA TRP A 35 -2.66 -2.33 1.02
C TRP A 35 -1.88 -3.63 1.26
N THR A 36 -0.70 -3.72 0.65
CA THR A 36 0.16 -4.92 0.77
C THR A 36 0.80 -5.02 2.16
N SER A 37 1.41 -6.17 2.44
CA SER A 37 2.25 -6.43 3.61
C SER A 37 3.30 -5.34 3.81
N ARG A 38 3.65 -5.05 5.07
CA ARG A 38 4.70 -4.07 5.36
C ARG A 38 6.07 -4.63 4.98
N PRO A 39 7.05 -3.80 4.62
CA PRO A 39 8.39 -4.26 4.25
C PRO A 39 9.05 -5.14 5.33
N SER A 40 8.73 -4.90 6.60
CA SER A 40 9.26 -5.69 7.72
C SER A 40 8.62 -7.06 7.91
N ASP A 41 7.57 -7.43 7.15
CA ASP A 41 6.98 -8.78 7.20
C ASP A 41 7.88 -9.84 6.54
N GLY A 42 9.04 -9.43 5.99
CA GLY A 42 10.11 -10.33 5.58
C GLY A 42 9.69 -11.25 4.44
N GLU A 43 9.63 -12.56 4.71
CA GLU A 43 9.37 -13.60 3.72
C GLU A 43 8.06 -13.37 2.94
N GLN A 44 7.02 -12.88 3.60
CA GLN A 44 5.74 -12.59 2.94
C GLN A 44 5.88 -11.49 1.88
N THR A 45 6.62 -10.43 2.19
CA THR A 45 6.86 -9.32 1.28
C THR A 45 7.74 -9.77 0.11
N VAL A 46 8.77 -10.58 0.36
CA VAL A 46 9.61 -11.15 -0.70
C VAL A 46 8.78 -12.01 -1.64
N ALA A 47 7.95 -12.92 -1.12
CA ALA A 47 7.10 -13.78 -1.94
C ALA A 47 6.12 -12.98 -2.82
N ALA A 48 5.55 -11.89 -2.29
CA ALA A 48 4.66 -11.02 -3.05
C ALA A 48 5.40 -10.31 -4.21
N ILE A 49 6.63 -9.83 -3.97
CA ILE A 49 7.47 -9.21 -5.00
C ILE A 49 7.84 -10.23 -6.10
N GLU A 50 8.28 -11.43 -5.71
CA GLU A 50 8.65 -12.50 -6.65
C GLU A 50 7.46 -12.94 -7.51
N ALA A 51 6.26 -12.99 -6.93
CA ALA A 51 5.04 -13.26 -7.69
C ALA A 51 4.74 -12.13 -8.70
N ALA A 52 4.96 -10.86 -8.32
CA ALA A 52 4.75 -9.72 -9.20
C ALA A 52 5.76 -9.66 -10.36
N LEU A 53 7.01 -10.12 -10.16
CA LEU A 53 8.05 -10.13 -11.18
C LEU A 53 7.82 -11.16 -12.30
N LYS A 54 7.03 -12.21 -12.03
CA LYS A 54 6.70 -13.26 -13.00
C LYS A 54 5.59 -12.86 -13.99
N ARG A 55 4.97 -11.69 -13.79
CA ARG A 55 4.03 -11.07 -14.73
C ARG A 55 4.76 -10.21 -15.75
#